data_AF-A0A553UQM0-F1
#
_entry.id   AF-A0A553UQM0-F1
#
_cell.length_a   1.000
_cell.length_b   1.000
_cell.length_c   1.000
_cell.angle_alpha   90.00
_cell.angle_beta   90.00
_cell.angle_gamma   90.00
#
_symmetry.space_group_name_H-M   'P 1'
#
loop_
_entity.id
_entity.type
_entity.pdbx_description
1 polymer ?
#
loop_
_entity_poly.entity_id
_entity_poly.type
_entity_poly.pdbx_seq_one_letter_code
_entity_poly.pdbx_strand_id
1 'polypeptide(L)'
;MGHPEDAPSGSVWEQDLPTLRPIIDAGLALDTTLGVAGLPQSGTGQSCWLTGQDAVRRMGKGGAGEHFGPHPGPTLQALLRESALPVRLKQAGLSAALLNFYPQGYFAAHAKRPRYGCFPFSFLAAGLALNPPDLPSISPTLGLRYGSPWTATQTLSELAHAGEEVARAAQHRDLLVLDLWLSDLLGHEGKPDAPPELGAAGRRYMQHLDAFLGGVLGAGGRAVISSDHGNFEDLRVKSHTTARVPFAGSGVDLGRPRDIMQAGAVMAGWFGLLERVGG
;
A
#
# COMPACT_ATOMS: atom_id res chain seq x y z
N MET A 1 6.98 -3.59 -0.66
CA MET A 1 7.41 -4.96 -1.02
C MET A 1 7.67 -5.04 -2.51
N GLY A 2 8.89 -5.39 -2.88
CA GLY A 2 9.29 -5.62 -4.27
C GLY A 2 8.71 -6.91 -4.85
N HIS A 3 8.68 -6.95 -6.18
CA HIS A 3 8.15 -8.02 -7.00
C HIS A 3 8.99 -9.30 -6.83
N PRO A 4 8.37 -10.50 -6.83
CA PRO A 4 9.11 -11.75 -6.65
C PRO A 4 10.18 -12.00 -7.72
N GLU A 5 10.03 -11.47 -8.94
CA GLU A 5 11.07 -11.56 -9.99
C GLU A 5 12.37 -10.84 -9.63
N ASP A 6 12.28 -9.80 -8.80
CA ASP A 6 13.43 -8.98 -8.37
C ASP A 6 13.92 -9.39 -6.97
N ALA A 7 13.27 -10.39 -6.36
CA ALA A 7 13.59 -10.85 -5.02
C ALA A 7 14.78 -11.83 -5.05
N PRO A 8 15.67 -11.78 -4.05
CA PRO A 8 16.76 -12.74 -3.95
C PRO A 8 16.29 -14.12 -3.52
N SER A 9 17.15 -15.12 -3.72
CA SER A 9 16.94 -16.45 -3.16
C SER A 9 16.83 -16.42 -1.63
N GLY A 10 15.95 -17.25 -1.07
CA GLY A 10 15.62 -17.28 0.35
C GLY A 10 14.69 -16.16 0.82
N SER A 11 14.13 -15.37 -0.10
CA SER A 11 13.19 -14.29 0.23
C SER A 11 11.88 -14.79 0.84
N VAL A 12 11.09 -13.85 1.35
CA VAL A 12 9.73 -14.10 1.87
C VAL A 12 8.75 -14.63 0.81
N TRP A 13 9.10 -14.54 -0.48
CA TRP A 13 8.30 -15.06 -1.59
C TRP A 13 8.51 -16.56 -1.83
N GLU A 14 9.58 -17.17 -1.31
CA GLU A 14 9.88 -18.61 -1.48
C GLU A 14 9.09 -19.48 -0.49
N GLN A 15 7.78 -19.55 -0.70
CA GLN A 15 6.82 -20.36 0.05
C GLN A 15 5.53 -20.53 -0.77
N ASP A 16 4.65 -21.42 -0.32
CA ASP A 16 3.32 -21.56 -0.93
C ASP A 16 2.39 -20.43 -0.48
N LEU A 17 1.75 -19.77 -1.45
CA LEU A 17 0.82 -18.64 -1.30
C LEU A 17 -0.28 -18.79 -2.35
N PRO A 18 -1.25 -19.70 -2.13
CA PRO A 18 -2.17 -20.18 -3.18
C PRO A 18 -3.12 -19.11 -3.71
N THR A 19 -3.32 -18.00 -3.01
CA THR A 19 -4.14 -16.88 -3.48
C THR A 19 -3.30 -15.74 -4.02
N LEU A 20 -2.29 -15.32 -3.25
CA LEU A 20 -1.49 -14.14 -3.55
C LEU A 20 -0.58 -14.39 -4.75
N ARG A 21 0.09 -15.55 -4.82
CA ARG A 21 1.09 -15.80 -5.88
C ARG A 21 0.48 -15.84 -7.28
N PRO A 22 -0.64 -16.54 -7.55
CA PRO A 22 -1.26 -16.55 -8.87
C PRO A 22 -1.67 -15.16 -9.38
N ILE A 23 -2.12 -14.28 -8.48
CA ILE A 23 -2.52 -12.91 -8.85
C ILE A 23 -1.28 -12.08 -9.19
N ILE A 24 -0.26 -12.14 -8.34
CA ILE A 24 1.00 -11.41 -8.56
C ILE A 24 1.66 -11.84 -9.88
N ASP A 25 1.76 -13.15 -10.13
CA ASP A 25 2.38 -13.70 -11.34
C ASP A 25 1.59 -13.36 -12.63
N ALA A 26 0.28 -13.14 -12.53
CA ALA A 26 -0.56 -12.69 -13.64
C ALA A 26 -0.58 -11.16 -13.82
N GLY A 27 -0.01 -10.42 -12.85
CA GLY A 27 0.00 -8.95 -12.81
C GLY A 27 1.19 -8.34 -13.54
N LEU A 28 1.55 -7.12 -13.12
CA LEU A 28 2.64 -6.33 -13.69
C LEU A 28 3.70 -6.03 -12.63
N ALA A 29 4.96 -5.94 -13.06
CA ALA A 29 6.06 -5.44 -12.25
C ALA A 29 6.36 -3.98 -12.61
N LEU A 30 6.06 -3.05 -11.71
CA LEU A 30 6.15 -1.61 -11.97
C LEU A 30 7.42 -0.98 -11.43
N ASP A 31 8.01 -0.08 -12.21
CA ASP A 31 9.11 0.76 -11.76
C ASP A 31 8.66 1.75 -10.67
N THR A 32 9.47 1.85 -9.61
CA THR A 32 9.28 2.79 -8.49
C THR A 32 10.32 3.90 -8.48
N THR A 33 11.34 3.82 -9.35
CA THR A 33 12.41 4.82 -9.43
C THR A 33 11.99 6.06 -10.22
N LEU A 34 11.06 5.90 -11.18
CA LEU A 34 10.62 6.95 -12.11
C LEU A 34 11.78 7.57 -12.90
N GLY A 35 12.88 6.82 -13.06
CA GLY A 35 14.13 7.28 -13.67
C GLY A 35 14.84 8.38 -12.87
N VAL A 36 14.50 8.58 -11.60
CA VAL A 36 15.13 9.55 -10.69
C VAL A 36 16.10 8.82 -9.77
N ALA A 37 17.33 9.35 -9.65
CA ALA A 37 18.38 8.77 -8.83
C ALA A 37 18.00 8.74 -7.34
N GLY A 38 18.52 7.73 -6.63
CA GLY A 38 18.23 7.48 -5.22
C GLY A 38 17.28 6.29 -5.03
N LEU A 39 17.07 5.93 -3.76
CA LEU A 39 16.18 4.83 -3.41
C LEU A 39 14.74 5.33 -3.33
N PRO A 40 13.76 4.63 -3.95
CA PRO A 40 12.33 4.89 -3.76
C PRO A 40 11.97 5.04 -2.28
N GLN A 41 11.07 5.96 -1.95
CA GLN A 41 10.63 6.25 -0.58
C GLN A 41 9.11 6.27 -0.47
N SER A 42 8.58 5.94 0.72
CA SER A 42 7.13 5.81 0.93
C SER A 42 6.35 7.10 0.67
N GLY A 43 6.89 8.27 1.05
CA GLY A 43 6.20 9.54 0.88
C GLY A 43 5.89 9.85 -0.59
N THR A 44 6.91 9.81 -1.44
CA THR A 44 6.76 10.03 -2.89
C THR A 44 6.07 8.86 -3.58
N GLY A 45 6.37 7.61 -3.21
CA GLY A 45 5.76 6.42 -3.81
C GLY A 45 4.25 6.35 -3.57
N GLN A 46 3.81 6.52 -2.31
CA GLN A 46 2.38 6.59 -1.98
C GLN A 46 1.69 7.78 -2.63
N SER A 47 2.38 8.93 -2.73
CA SER A 47 1.83 10.11 -3.40
C SER A 47 1.63 9.87 -4.91
N CYS A 48 2.51 9.13 -5.58
CA CYS A 48 2.32 8.74 -6.98
C CYS A 48 1.07 7.87 -7.16
N TRP A 49 0.90 6.85 -6.31
CA TRP A 49 -0.29 6.00 -6.31
C TRP A 49 -1.58 6.77 -6.05
N LEU A 50 -1.57 7.64 -5.03
CA LEU A 50 -2.75 8.39 -4.62
C LEU A 50 -3.14 9.45 -5.66
N THR A 51 -2.20 10.01 -6.42
CA THR A 51 -2.50 11.17 -7.29
C THR A 51 -2.51 10.82 -8.77
N GLY A 52 -1.81 9.76 -9.17
CA GLY A 52 -1.49 9.49 -10.57
C GLY A 52 -0.50 10.49 -11.19
N GLN A 53 0.21 11.28 -10.36
CA GLN A 53 1.17 12.30 -10.78
C GLN A 53 2.59 11.96 -10.28
N ASP A 54 3.61 12.48 -10.97
CA ASP A 54 5.02 12.27 -10.66
C ASP A 54 5.44 13.05 -9.40
N ALA A 55 5.13 12.50 -8.23
CA ALA A 55 5.46 13.12 -6.94
C ALA A 55 6.97 13.20 -6.70
N VAL A 56 7.76 12.30 -7.31
CA VAL A 56 9.23 12.29 -7.18
C VAL A 56 9.81 13.52 -7.87
N ARG A 57 9.43 13.80 -9.13
CA ARG A 57 9.87 15.01 -9.84
C ARG A 57 9.38 16.31 -9.20
N ARG A 58 8.21 16.29 -8.54
CA ARG A 58 7.67 17.43 -7.79
C ARG A 58 8.49 17.79 -6.54
N MET A 59 9.19 16.83 -5.94
CA MET A 59 9.99 17.07 -4.74
C MET A 59 11.36 17.70 -5.04
N GLY A 60 11.96 17.36 -6.19
CA GLY A 60 13.28 17.89 -6.55
C GLY A 60 13.26 19.32 -7.10
N LYS A 61 14.37 20.03 -6.93
CA LYS A 61 14.54 21.39 -7.50
C LYS A 61 14.76 21.32 -9.01
N GLY A 62 14.18 22.28 -9.74
CA GLY A 62 14.41 22.42 -11.19
C GLY A 62 13.97 21.21 -12.03
N GLY A 63 13.07 20.37 -11.51
CA GLY A 63 12.60 19.16 -12.20
C GLY A 63 13.51 17.94 -12.08
N ALA A 64 14.61 18.01 -11.31
CA ALA A 64 15.54 16.89 -11.13
C ALA A 64 14.93 15.69 -10.38
N GLY A 65 13.89 15.94 -9.57
CA GLY A 65 13.26 14.96 -8.70
C GLY A 65 14.08 14.56 -7.47
N GLU A 66 13.37 14.10 -6.44
CA GLU A 66 13.97 13.57 -5.21
C GLU A 66 12.98 12.58 -4.57
N HIS A 67 13.48 11.39 -4.21
CA HIS A 67 12.68 10.44 -3.43
C HIS A 67 12.61 10.92 -1.97
N PHE A 68 11.40 11.00 -1.42
CA PHE A 68 11.19 11.59 -0.09
C PHE A 68 10.16 10.80 0.72
N GLY A 69 10.37 10.69 2.03
CA GLY A 69 9.49 9.95 2.92
C GLY A 69 10.04 9.82 4.34
N PRO A 70 9.34 9.11 5.24
CA PRO A 70 8.11 8.34 4.98
C PRO A 70 6.81 9.17 5.06
N HIS A 71 6.84 10.40 5.58
CA HIS A 71 5.65 11.25 5.73
C HIS A 71 5.62 12.34 4.63
N PRO A 72 4.44 12.80 4.17
CA PRO A 72 4.33 13.89 3.21
C PRO A 72 4.78 15.21 3.84
N GLY A 73 5.82 15.83 3.28
CA GLY A 73 6.22 17.21 3.56
C GLY A 73 5.26 18.22 2.91
N PRO A 74 5.46 19.53 3.10
CA PRO A 74 4.53 20.57 2.61
C PRO A 74 4.19 20.45 1.12
N THR A 75 5.19 20.16 0.28
CA THR A 75 5.01 19.97 -1.17
C THR A 75 4.07 18.80 -1.48
N LEU A 76 4.31 17.62 -0.89
CA LEU A 76 3.44 16.46 -1.08
C LEU A 76 2.06 16.67 -0.46
N GLN A 77 1.96 17.35 0.68
CA GLN A 77 0.68 17.68 1.27
C GLN A 77 -0.17 18.58 0.38
N ALA A 78 0.44 19.55 -0.32
CA ALA A 78 -0.27 20.37 -1.29
C ALA A 78 -0.81 19.50 -2.44
N LEU A 79 0.05 18.65 -3.03
CA LEU A 79 -0.33 17.73 -4.10
C LEU A 79 -1.46 16.77 -3.67
N LEU A 80 -1.35 16.15 -2.49
CA LEU A 80 -2.35 15.22 -1.97
C LEU A 80 -3.69 15.90 -1.67
N ARG A 81 -3.69 17.13 -1.13
CA ARG A 81 -4.94 17.89 -0.90
C ARG A 81 -5.67 18.22 -2.19
N GLU A 82 -4.92 18.47 -3.26
CA GLU A 82 -5.47 18.84 -4.56
C GLU A 82 -5.98 17.63 -5.34
N SER A 83 -5.20 16.55 -5.39
CA SER A 83 -5.35 15.53 -6.43
C SER A 83 -5.35 14.08 -5.91
N ALA A 84 -5.33 13.84 -4.59
CA ALA A 84 -5.40 12.47 -4.10
C ALA A 84 -6.75 11.81 -4.49
N LEU A 85 -6.72 10.53 -4.84
CA LEU A 85 -7.85 9.74 -5.28
C LEU A 85 -9.07 9.84 -4.34
N PRO A 86 -8.96 9.72 -3.00
CA PRO A 86 -10.11 9.91 -2.12
C PRO A 86 -10.71 11.32 -2.21
N VAL A 87 -9.91 12.38 -2.43
CA VAL A 87 -10.40 13.75 -2.62
C VAL A 87 -11.23 13.83 -3.91
N ARG A 88 -10.67 13.29 -5.01
CA ARG A 88 -11.31 13.32 -6.32
C ARG A 88 -12.58 12.48 -6.37
N LEU A 89 -12.58 11.29 -5.74
CA LEU A 89 -13.76 10.47 -5.56
C LEU A 89 -14.86 11.22 -4.81
N LYS A 90 -14.51 11.85 -3.68
CA LYS A 90 -15.47 12.61 -2.88
C LYS A 90 -16.09 13.78 -3.66
N GLN A 91 -15.27 14.51 -4.43
CA GLN A 91 -15.74 15.59 -5.29
C GLN A 91 -16.66 15.10 -6.41
N ALA A 92 -16.45 13.89 -6.91
CA ALA A 92 -17.32 13.24 -7.90
C ALA A 92 -18.58 12.60 -7.29
N GLY A 93 -18.81 12.73 -5.98
CA GLY A 93 -19.96 12.13 -5.29
C GLY A 93 -19.82 10.63 -5.03
N LEU A 94 -18.62 10.07 -5.22
CA LEU A 94 -18.30 8.66 -4.98
C LEU A 94 -17.84 8.44 -3.54
N SER A 95 -18.01 7.22 -3.07
CA SER A 95 -17.72 6.79 -1.70
C SER A 95 -16.37 6.09 -1.60
N ALA A 96 -15.55 6.54 -0.65
CA ALA A 96 -14.27 5.91 -0.33
C ALA A 96 -14.09 5.77 1.18
N ALA A 97 -13.34 4.76 1.62
CA ALA A 97 -12.92 4.65 3.02
C ALA A 97 -11.54 3.99 3.17
N LEU A 98 -10.83 4.40 4.23
CA LEU A 98 -9.60 3.77 4.69
C LEU A 98 -9.93 2.84 5.84
N LEU A 99 -9.71 1.54 5.65
CA LEU A 99 -10.14 0.51 6.59
C LEU A 99 -9.12 0.22 7.69
N ASN A 100 -7.94 0.85 7.64
CA ASN A 100 -6.92 0.70 8.67
C ASN A 100 -7.46 1.08 10.06
N PHE A 101 -7.15 0.24 11.05
CA PHE A 101 -7.37 0.55 12.45
C PHE A 101 -6.32 1.54 12.97
N TYR A 102 -6.79 2.63 13.57
CA TYR A 102 -5.98 3.63 14.28
C TYR A 102 -6.34 3.67 15.77
N PRO A 103 -5.45 3.35 16.72
CA PRO A 103 -5.77 3.38 18.15
C PRO A 103 -5.93 4.81 18.68
N GLN A 104 -6.59 4.99 19.84
CA GLN A 104 -6.78 6.33 20.43
C GLN A 104 -5.46 7.09 20.66
N GLY A 105 -4.38 6.37 20.99
CA GLY A 105 -3.04 6.95 21.13
C GLY A 105 -2.52 7.59 19.83
N TYR A 106 -2.91 7.06 18.67
CA TYR A 106 -2.58 7.64 17.37
C TYR A 106 -3.22 9.02 17.20
N PHE A 107 -4.53 9.14 17.50
CA PHE A 107 -5.23 10.43 17.48
C PHE A 107 -4.64 11.43 18.48
N ALA A 108 -4.34 10.98 19.70
CA ALA A 108 -3.74 11.83 20.72
C ALA A 108 -2.35 12.37 20.31
N ALA A 109 -1.53 11.55 19.64
CA ALA A 109 -0.24 11.98 19.10
C ALA A 109 -0.40 13.05 18.01
N HIS A 110 -1.35 12.85 17.10
CA HIS A 110 -1.60 13.78 16.00
C HIS A 110 -2.28 15.08 16.41
N ALA A 111 -3.10 15.07 17.47
CA ALA A 111 -3.66 16.27 18.07
C ALA A 111 -2.57 17.20 18.65
N LYS A 112 -1.47 16.62 19.15
CA LYS A 112 -0.32 17.38 19.66
C LYS A 112 0.59 17.87 18.53
N ARG A 113 0.89 17.00 17.56
CA ARG A 113 1.74 17.31 16.42
C ARG A 113 1.26 16.53 15.20
N PRO A 114 0.49 17.16 14.30
CA PRO A 114 -0.02 16.49 13.11
C PRO A 114 1.13 15.98 12.23
N ARG A 115 1.24 14.66 12.10
CA ARG A 115 2.25 13.98 11.26
C ARG A 115 1.70 12.70 10.63
N TYR A 116 0.61 12.84 9.88
CA TYR A 116 -0.03 11.72 9.18
C TYR A 116 0.85 11.21 8.02
N GLY A 117 0.83 9.90 7.75
CA GLY A 117 1.31 9.32 6.48
C GLY A 117 0.40 9.69 5.30
N CYS A 118 0.79 9.36 4.06
CA CYS A 118 0.09 9.84 2.87
C CYS A 118 -1.38 9.37 2.80
N PHE A 119 -1.66 8.11 3.13
CA PHE A 119 -3.02 7.58 3.16
C PHE A 119 -3.93 8.29 4.18
N PRO A 120 -3.66 8.25 5.50
CA PRO A 120 -4.52 8.94 6.47
C PRO A 120 -4.61 10.44 6.20
N PHE A 121 -3.52 11.09 5.75
CA PHE A 121 -3.57 12.49 5.34
C PHE A 121 -4.57 12.74 4.20
N SER A 122 -4.54 11.91 3.15
CA SER A 122 -5.38 12.08 1.96
C SER A 122 -6.86 11.83 2.24
N PHE A 123 -7.19 10.85 3.08
CA PHE A 123 -8.55 10.60 3.51
C PHE A 123 -9.11 11.74 4.36
N LEU A 124 -8.31 12.27 5.30
CA LEU A 124 -8.69 13.46 6.08
C LEU A 124 -8.84 14.70 5.19
N ALA A 125 -7.96 14.89 4.19
CA ALA A 125 -8.06 15.97 3.21
C ALA A 125 -9.34 15.88 2.36
N ALA A 126 -9.83 14.67 2.10
CA ALA A 126 -11.12 14.43 1.46
C ALA A 126 -12.34 14.64 2.38
N GLY A 127 -12.13 15.01 3.65
CA GLY A 127 -13.19 15.13 4.65
C GLY A 127 -13.74 13.78 5.13
N LEU A 128 -13.00 12.70 4.95
CA LEU A 128 -13.36 11.36 5.41
C LEU A 128 -12.73 11.07 6.79
N ALA A 129 -13.42 10.29 7.60
CA ALA A 129 -12.94 9.92 8.93
C ALA A 129 -11.96 8.74 8.87
N LEU A 130 -11.02 8.70 9.82
CA LEU A 130 -10.30 7.49 10.17
C LEU A 130 -11.17 6.65 11.14
N ASN A 131 -11.07 5.33 11.10
CA ASN A 131 -11.95 4.39 11.81
C ASN A 131 -13.45 4.64 11.56
N PRO A 132 -13.93 4.57 10.30
CA PRO A 132 -15.35 4.63 10.02
C PRO A 132 -16.10 3.52 10.78
N PRO A 133 -17.08 3.85 11.65
CA PRO A 133 -17.67 2.90 12.61
C PRO A 133 -18.57 1.84 11.96
N ASP A 134 -19.01 2.07 10.73
CA ASP A 134 -19.89 1.20 9.95
C ASP A 134 -19.13 0.24 9.02
N LEU A 135 -17.80 0.25 9.06
CA LEU A 135 -16.95 -0.58 8.20
C LEU A 135 -15.99 -1.45 9.03
N PRO A 136 -15.56 -2.61 8.48
CA PRO A 136 -14.55 -3.44 9.12
C PRO A 136 -13.27 -2.65 9.40
N SER A 137 -12.71 -2.82 10.59
CA SER A 137 -11.46 -2.19 10.99
C SER A 137 -10.33 -3.22 10.98
N ILE A 138 -9.36 -3.04 10.08
CA ILE A 138 -8.32 -4.03 9.82
C ILE A 138 -7.01 -3.54 10.42
N SER A 139 -6.36 -4.41 11.20
CA SER A 139 -5.01 -4.13 11.69
C SER A 139 -4.03 -4.07 10.52
N PRO A 140 -3.21 -3.00 10.39
CA PRO A 140 -2.17 -2.92 9.36
C PRO A 140 -1.07 -3.98 9.53
N THR A 141 -0.99 -4.63 10.69
CA THR A 141 -0.07 -5.75 10.95
C THR A 141 -0.63 -7.10 10.51
N LEU A 142 -1.89 -7.15 10.04
CA LEU A 142 -2.61 -8.36 9.67
C LEU A 142 -2.42 -9.48 10.69
N GLY A 143 -2.75 -9.25 11.95
CA GLY A 143 -2.70 -10.31 12.97
C GLY A 143 -1.31 -10.67 13.49
N LEU A 144 -0.32 -9.79 13.35
CA LEU A 144 0.99 -9.90 14.03
C LEU A 144 1.18 -8.79 15.06
N ARG A 145 1.92 -9.08 16.14
CA ARG A 145 2.41 -8.04 17.04
C ARG A 145 3.42 -7.13 16.32
N TYR A 146 3.45 -5.86 16.73
CA TYR A 146 4.31 -4.84 16.14
C TYR A 146 5.81 -5.11 16.31
N GLY A 147 6.22 -5.62 17.48
CA GLY A 147 7.62 -5.82 17.84
C GLY A 147 8.04 -7.29 17.83
N SER A 148 9.35 -7.52 17.77
CA SER A 148 9.95 -8.85 17.90
C SER A 148 9.43 -9.59 19.14
N PRO A 149 9.06 -10.89 19.03
CA PRO A 149 9.27 -11.77 17.88
C PRO A 149 8.07 -11.84 16.91
N TRP A 150 7.27 -10.77 16.78
CA TRP A 150 6.12 -10.64 15.87
C TRP A 150 5.15 -11.81 15.95
N THR A 151 4.78 -12.17 17.18
CA THR A 151 3.89 -13.30 17.42
C THR A 151 2.52 -13.08 16.78
N ALA A 152 1.94 -14.16 16.28
CA ALA A 152 0.57 -14.14 15.75
C ALA A 152 -0.43 -13.81 16.86
N THR A 153 -1.32 -12.88 16.57
CA THR A 153 -2.47 -12.52 17.40
C THR A 153 -3.80 -12.95 16.75
N GLN A 154 -3.77 -13.36 15.49
CA GLN A 154 -4.91 -13.90 14.76
C GLN A 154 -4.48 -15.14 13.96
N THR A 155 -5.41 -16.04 13.75
CA THR A 155 -5.30 -17.22 12.91
C THR A 155 -5.59 -16.89 11.44
N LEU A 156 -5.20 -17.78 10.53
CA LEU A 156 -5.51 -17.63 9.10
C LEU A 156 -7.03 -17.63 8.84
N SER A 157 -7.80 -18.41 9.60
CA SER A 157 -9.27 -18.43 9.46
C SER A 157 -9.92 -17.12 9.88
N GLU A 158 -9.43 -16.47 10.94
CA GLU A 158 -9.93 -15.15 11.35
C GLU A 158 -9.60 -14.07 10.31
N LEU A 159 -8.42 -14.16 9.68
CA LEU A 159 -8.03 -13.24 8.62
C LEU A 159 -8.82 -13.44 7.34
N ALA A 160 -9.07 -14.70 6.95
CA ALA A 160 -9.97 -15.01 5.84
C ALA A 160 -11.37 -14.46 6.11
N HIS A 161 -11.91 -14.65 7.32
CA HIS A 161 -13.21 -14.09 7.69
C HIS A 161 -13.23 -12.56 7.61
N ALA A 162 -12.19 -11.88 8.11
CA ALA A 162 -12.07 -10.42 7.98
C ALA A 162 -12.03 -9.98 6.50
N GLY A 163 -11.39 -10.76 5.62
CA GLY A 163 -11.42 -10.54 4.18
C GLY A 163 -12.82 -10.64 3.58
N GLU A 164 -13.61 -11.64 3.99
CA GLU A 164 -15.01 -11.76 3.57
C GLU A 164 -15.87 -10.57 4.03
N GLU A 165 -15.67 -10.09 5.25
CA GLU A 165 -16.35 -8.90 5.77
C GLU A 165 -16.03 -7.65 4.95
N VAL A 166 -14.76 -7.50 4.54
CA VAL A 166 -14.34 -6.41 3.64
C VAL A 166 -15.01 -6.54 2.26
N ALA A 167 -15.09 -7.76 1.69
CA ALA A 167 -15.77 -7.99 0.42
C ALA A 167 -17.26 -7.65 0.48
N ARG A 168 -17.94 -8.00 1.59
CA ARG A 168 -19.34 -7.61 1.84
C ARG A 168 -19.48 -6.09 1.93
N ALA A 169 -18.61 -5.41 2.67
CA ALA A 169 -18.62 -3.96 2.77
C ALA A 169 -18.37 -3.26 1.42
N ALA A 170 -17.52 -3.85 0.56
CA ALA A 170 -17.21 -3.34 -0.78
C ALA A 170 -18.42 -3.36 -1.74
N GLN A 171 -19.48 -4.12 -1.45
CA GLN A 171 -20.72 -4.09 -2.26
C GLN A 171 -21.47 -2.76 -2.16
N HIS A 172 -21.17 -1.95 -1.14
CA HIS A 172 -21.85 -0.69 -0.85
C HIS A 172 -20.92 0.52 -0.88
N ARG A 173 -19.70 0.35 -1.40
CA ARG A 173 -18.67 1.39 -1.46
C ARG A 173 -17.96 1.34 -2.81
N ASP A 174 -17.57 2.51 -3.34
CA ASP A 174 -16.87 2.57 -4.64
C ASP A 174 -15.39 2.19 -4.49
N LEU A 175 -14.76 2.59 -3.39
CA LEU A 175 -13.37 2.24 -3.08
C LEU A 175 -13.14 2.00 -1.58
N LEU A 176 -12.56 0.85 -1.24
CA LEU A 176 -12.03 0.57 0.08
C LEU A 176 -10.51 0.40 -0.01
N VAL A 177 -9.77 1.05 0.90
CA VAL A 177 -8.30 1.06 0.87
C VAL A 177 -7.73 0.54 2.18
N LEU A 178 -6.63 -0.20 2.08
CA LEU A 178 -5.79 -0.65 3.18
C LEU A 178 -4.34 -0.29 2.90
N ASP A 179 -3.71 0.40 3.85
CA ASP A 179 -2.27 0.69 3.87
C ASP A 179 -1.57 -0.26 4.86
N LEU A 180 -0.88 -1.29 4.36
CA LEU A 180 -0.34 -2.39 5.16
C LEU A 180 1.18 -2.25 5.38
N TRP A 181 1.54 -1.39 6.33
CA TRP A 181 2.93 -0.95 6.54
C TRP A 181 3.84 -1.92 7.29
N LEU A 182 3.36 -3.06 7.82
CA LEU A 182 4.22 -3.99 8.57
C LEU A 182 5.35 -4.57 7.71
N SER A 183 5.12 -4.76 6.41
CA SER A 183 6.17 -5.22 5.49
C SER A 183 7.38 -4.27 5.48
N ASP A 184 7.15 -2.96 5.47
CA ASP A 184 8.23 -1.97 5.51
C ASP A 184 9.00 -2.00 6.85
N LEU A 185 8.27 -2.13 7.96
CA LEU A 185 8.89 -2.28 9.29
C LEU A 185 9.79 -3.51 9.36
N LEU A 186 9.32 -4.66 8.88
CA LEU A 186 10.12 -5.89 8.85
C LEU A 186 11.33 -5.74 7.91
N GLY A 187 11.16 -5.07 6.77
CA GLY A 187 12.26 -4.74 5.87
C GLY A 187 13.36 -3.90 6.54
N HIS A 188 12.97 -2.90 7.34
CA HIS A 188 13.92 -2.08 8.10
C HIS A 188 14.63 -2.80 9.27
N GLU A 189 14.23 -4.01 9.61
CA GLU A 189 14.97 -4.90 10.54
C GLU A 189 16.04 -5.73 9.81
N GLY A 190 16.06 -5.68 8.48
CA GLY A 190 16.95 -6.45 7.63
C GLY A 190 18.43 -6.16 7.86
N LYS A 191 19.26 -7.21 7.74
CA LYS A 191 20.71 -7.19 7.95
C LYS A 191 21.34 -8.45 7.35
N PRO A 192 22.63 -8.44 6.97
CA PRO A 192 23.24 -9.57 6.26
C PRO A 192 23.06 -10.93 6.96
N ASP A 193 23.18 -10.94 8.29
CA ASP A 193 22.96 -12.09 9.15
C ASP A 193 21.66 -11.93 9.95
N ALA A 194 20.55 -11.62 9.25
CA ALA A 194 19.25 -11.46 9.87
C ALA A 194 18.86 -12.73 10.64
N PRO A 195 18.34 -12.60 11.87
CA PRO A 195 18.07 -13.77 12.67
C PRO A 195 16.85 -14.51 12.12
N PRO A 196 16.77 -15.85 12.27
CA PRO A 196 15.75 -16.67 11.63
C PRO A 196 14.31 -16.22 11.92
N GLU A 197 14.06 -15.63 13.09
CA GLU A 197 12.75 -15.08 13.46
C GLU A 197 12.26 -13.96 12.54
N LEU A 198 13.16 -13.16 11.97
CA LEU A 198 12.76 -12.08 11.05
C LEU A 198 12.22 -12.67 9.75
N GLY A 199 12.93 -13.64 9.17
CA GLY A 199 12.46 -14.36 7.97
C GLY A 199 11.17 -15.14 8.24
N ALA A 200 11.03 -15.75 9.42
CA ALA A 200 9.80 -16.42 9.83
C ALA A 200 8.62 -15.44 10.01
N ALA A 201 8.86 -14.25 10.58
CA ALA A 201 7.86 -13.20 10.68
C ALA A 201 7.43 -12.69 9.31
N GLY A 202 8.39 -12.46 8.40
CA GLY A 202 8.10 -12.05 7.03
C GLY A 202 7.27 -13.08 6.26
N ARG A 203 7.64 -14.37 6.34
CA ARG A 203 6.85 -15.44 5.73
C ARG A 203 5.45 -15.54 6.31
N ARG A 204 5.31 -15.44 7.63
CA ARG A 204 4.01 -15.45 8.31
C ARG A 204 3.13 -14.27 7.91
N TYR A 205 3.70 -13.07 7.80
CA TYR A 205 2.96 -11.91 7.33
C TYR A 205 2.39 -12.12 5.93
N MET A 206 3.13 -12.78 5.05
CA MET A 206 2.66 -13.13 3.71
C MET A 206 1.54 -14.16 3.72
N GLN A 207 1.63 -15.19 4.58
CA GLN A 207 0.54 -16.17 4.77
C GLN A 207 -0.73 -15.49 5.31
N HIS A 208 -0.58 -14.51 6.19
CA HIS A 208 -1.68 -13.72 6.73
C HIS A 208 -2.34 -12.85 5.64
N LEU A 209 -1.54 -12.22 4.78
CA LEU A 209 -2.04 -11.48 3.62
C LEU A 209 -2.72 -12.40 2.60
N ASP A 210 -2.16 -13.57 2.33
CA ASP A 210 -2.74 -14.59 1.44
C ASP A 210 -4.11 -15.05 1.94
N ALA A 211 -4.23 -15.39 3.23
CA ALA A 211 -5.50 -15.80 3.83
C ALA A 211 -6.55 -14.67 3.79
N PHE A 212 -6.16 -13.45 4.14
CA PHE A 212 -7.04 -12.28 4.04
C PHE A 212 -7.54 -12.04 2.62
N LEU A 213 -6.63 -12.07 1.63
CA LEU A 213 -6.99 -11.91 0.22
C LEU A 213 -7.86 -13.08 -0.26
N GLY A 214 -7.61 -14.30 0.21
CA GLY A 214 -8.43 -15.48 -0.07
C GLY A 214 -9.87 -15.29 0.39
N GLY A 215 -10.07 -14.73 1.57
CA GLY A 215 -11.39 -14.34 2.07
C GLY A 215 -12.08 -13.27 1.21
N VAL A 216 -11.35 -12.23 0.81
CA VAL A 216 -11.88 -11.16 -0.06
C VAL A 216 -12.38 -11.74 -1.38
N LEU A 217 -11.55 -12.55 -2.05
CA LEU A 217 -11.87 -13.08 -3.38
C LEU A 217 -12.88 -14.23 -3.33
N GLY A 218 -12.80 -15.09 -2.30
CA GLY A 218 -13.75 -16.18 -2.08
C GLY A 218 -15.17 -15.69 -1.83
N ALA A 219 -15.34 -14.49 -1.26
CA ALA A 219 -16.62 -13.81 -1.11
C ALA A 219 -17.06 -12.99 -2.35
N GLY A 220 -16.35 -13.11 -3.48
CA GLY A 220 -16.67 -12.41 -4.73
C GLY A 220 -16.21 -10.94 -4.77
N GLY A 221 -15.33 -10.53 -3.85
CA GLY A 221 -14.71 -9.21 -3.87
C GLY A 221 -13.78 -9.02 -5.06
N ARG A 222 -13.66 -7.76 -5.51
CA ARG A 222 -12.62 -7.33 -6.45
C ARG A 222 -11.49 -6.69 -5.66
N ALA A 223 -10.26 -6.96 -6.04
CA ALA A 223 -9.09 -6.48 -5.32
C ALA A 223 -7.98 -6.07 -6.27
N VAL A 224 -7.21 -5.06 -5.86
CA VAL A 224 -5.91 -4.72 -6.42
C VAL A 224 -4.91 -4.67 -5.28
N ILE A 225 -3.71 -5.19 -5.51
CA ILE A 225 -2.60 -5.17 -4.59
C ILE A 225 -1.38 -4.55 -5.26
N SER A 226 -0.68 -3.73 -4.49
CA SER A 226 0.54 -3.07 -4.95
C SER A 226 1.42 -2.66 -3.78
N SER A 227 2.56 -2.02 -4.09
CA SER A 227 3.41 -1.34 -3.13
C SER A 227 3.93 -0.02 -3.69
N ASP A 228 4.33 0.89 -2.81
CA ASP A 228 5.03 2.13 -3.10
C ASP A 228 6.53 1.98 -3.36
N HIS A 229 7.19 0.93 -2.82
CA HIS A 229 8.61 0.64 -3.06
C HIS A 229 9.01 -0.82 -2.71
N GLY A 230 10.23 -1.20 -3.12
CA GLY A 230 10.94 -2.38 -2.63
C GLY A 230 11.62 -2.15 -1.27
N ASN A 231 11.76 -3.21 -0.47
CA ASN A 231 12.42 -3.29 0.83
C ASN A 231 12.31 -4.76 1.31
N PHE A 232 11.08 -5.13 1.69
CA PHE A 232 10.72 -6.39 2.35
C PHE A 232 11.05 -7.69 1.58
N GLU A 233 11.21 -7.62 0.26
CA GLU A 233 11.63 -8.76 -0.55
C GLU A 233 13.06 -9.20 -0.25
N ASP A 234 13.92 -8.30 0.24
CA ASP A 234 15.30 -8.59 0.63
C ASP A 234 15.57 -8.20 2.09
N LEU A 235 15.27 -9.13 3.01
CA LEU A 235 15.52 -8.94 4.45
C LEU A 235 17.01 -9.02 4.85
N ARG A 236 17.94 -9.08 3.88
CA ARG A 236 19.40 -9.03 4.15
C ARG A 236 19.91 -7.59 4.18
N VAL A 237 19.12 -6.62 3.74
CA VAL A 237 19.44 -5.20 3.77
C VAL A 237 18.38 -4.43 4.56
N LYS A 238 18.81 -3.34 5.21
CA LYS A 238 17.92 -2.47 6.00
C LYS A 238 17.24 -1.39 5.15
N SER A 239 17.88 -1.00 4.06
CA SER A 239 17.41 0.08 3.19
C SER A 239 16.28 -0.41 2.29
N HIS A 240 15.55 0.54 1.71
CA HIS A 240 14.75 0.24 0.53
C HIS A 240 15.63 -0.26 -0.61
N THR A 241 14.99 -0.83 -1.63
CA THR A 241 15.65 -1.32 -2.83
C THR A 241 15.08 -0.63 -4.07
N THR A 242 15.70 -0.87 -5.22
CA THR A 242 15.17 -0.47 -6.53
C THR A 242 14.35 -1.58 -7.18
N ALA A 243 13.92 -2.60 -6.42
CA ALA A 243 13.05 -3.64 -6.95
C ALA A 243 11.77 -3.01 -7.50
N ARG A 244 11.31 -3.50 -8.65
CA ARG A 244 9.96 -3.20 -9.15
C ARG A 244 8.95 -3.69 -8.12
N VAL A 245 7.76 -3.14 -8.12
CA VAL A 245 6.68 -3.53 -7.21
C VAL A 245 5.56 -4.23 -7.97
N PRO A 246 4.85 -5.19 -7.36
CA PRO A 246 3.67 -5.76 -7.99
C PRO A 246 2.60 -4.69 -8.22
N PHE A 247 1.88 -4.81 -9.34
CA PHE A 247 0.57 -4.22 -9.54
C PHE A 247 -0.30 -5.30 -10.15
N ALA A 248 -1.14 -5.89 -9.30
CA ALA A 248 -1.86 -7.10 -9.61
C ALA A 248 -3.27 -7.04 -9.03
N GLY A 249 -4.22 -7.72 -9.63
CA GLY A 249 -5.60 -7.66 -9.18
C GLY A 249 -6.50 -8.69 -9.81
N SER A 250 -7.70 -8.81 -9.25
CA SER A 250 -8.77 -9.68 -9.73
C SER A 250 -10.05 -8.87 -9.89
N GLY A 251 -10.72 -9.04 -11.05
CA GLY A 251 -11.94 -8.32 -11.39
C GLY A 251 -11.76 -6.83 -11.70
N VAL A 252 -10.54 -6.38 -11.99
CA VAL A 252 -10.18 -5.00 -12.38
C VAL A 252 -9.33 -5.01 -13.64
N ASP A 253 -9.44 -3.98 -14.47
CA ASP A 253 -8.56 -3.78 -15.63
C ASP A 253 -7.28 -3.05 -15.20
N LEU A 254 -6.16 -3.76 -15.18
CA LEU A 254 -4.87 -3.20 -14.78
C LEU A 254 -4.25 -2.32 -15.88
N GLY A 255 -4.79 -2.32 -17.11
CA GLY A 255 -4.18 -1.64 -18.23
C GLY A 255 -2.75 -2.14 -18.48
N ARG A 256 -1.85 -1.22 -18.88
CA ARG A 256 -0.42 -1.52 -19.10
C ARG A 256 0.51 -0.41 -18.59
N PRO A 257 0.36 0.06 -17.34
CA PRO A 257 1.29 1.02 -16.76
C PRO A 257 2.69 0.40 -16.64
N ARG A 258 3.72 1.24 -16.78
CA ARG A 258 5.12 0.81 -16.59
C ARG A 258 5.68 1.17 -15.22
N ASP A 259 5.00 2.08 -14.54
CA ASP A 259 5.45 2.67 -13.28
C ASP A 259 4.26 3.01 -12.37
N ILE A 260 4.56 3.28 -11.10
CA ILE A 260 3.55 3.53 -10.06
C ILE A 260 2.71 4.80 -10.30
N MET A 261 3.24 5.79 -11.03
CA MET A 261 2.49 6.99 -11.39
C MET A 261 1.42 6.65 -12.42
N GLN A 262 1.79 5.98 -13.52
CA GLN A 262 0.84 5.56 -14.55
C GLN A 262 -0.22 4.63 -13.97
N ALA A 263 0.15 3.75 -13.05
CA ALA A 263 -0.79 2.86 -12.40
C ALA A 263 -1.75 3.61 -11.45
N GLY A 264 -1.29 4.64 -10.73
CA GLY A 264 -2.17 5.56 -10.01
C GLY A 264 -3.18 6.26 -10.93
N ALA A 265 -2.76 6.64 -12.15
CA ALA A 265 -3.66 7.21 -13.16
C ALA A 265 -4.68 6.17 -13.69
N VAL A 266 -4.27 4.91 -13.88
CA VAL A 266 -5.18 3.80 -14.23
C VAL A 266 -6.24 3.62 -13.15
N MET A 267 -5.85 3.62 -11.87
CA MET A 267 -6.79 3.50 -10.74
C MET A 267 -7.84 4.62 -10.74
N ALA A 268 -7.43 5.86 -11.02
CA ALA A 268 -8.37 6.97 -11.16
C ALA A 268 -9.31 6.79 -12.37
N GLY A 269 -8.80 6.20 -13.46
CA GLY A 269 -9.57 5.89 -14.66
C GLY A 269 -10.73 4.92 -14.45
N TRP A 270 -10.63 3.97 -13.50
CA TRP A 270 -11.73 3.07 -13.13
C TRP A 270 -13.01 3.80 -12.71
N PHE A 271 -12.87 5.03 -12.23
CA PHE A 271 -13.97 5.88 -11.76
C PHE A 271 -14.33 6.99 -12.74
N GLY A 272 -13.80 6.96 -13.97
CA GLY A 272 -13.96 8.03 -14.95
C GLY A 272 -13.21 9.31 -14.58
N LEU A 273 -12.23 9.23 -13.68
CA LEU A 273 -11.45 10.36 -13.18
C LEU A 273 -10.07 10.43 -13.86
N LEU A 274 -10.00 10.36 -15.19
CA LEU A 274 -8.74 10.72 -15.85
C LEU A 274 -8.59 12.24 -15.85
N GLU A 275 -7.39 12.76 -15.58
CA GLU A 275 -7.14 14.18 -15.79
C GLU A 275 -7.38 14.47 -17.28
N ARG A 276 -8.22 15.47 -17.57
CA ARG A 276 -8.25 16.03 -18.91
C ARG A 276 -6.86 16.61 -19.13
N VAL A 277 -6.07 16.00 -20.02
CA VAL A 277 -4.82 16.59 -20.47
C VAL A 277 -5.18 17.99 -20.97
N GLY A 278 -4.79 19.01 -20.20
CA GLY A 278 -4.93 20.39 -20.63
C GLY A 278 -4.15 20.55 -21.93
N GLY A 279 -4.86 21.01 -22.98
CA GLY A 279 -4.23 21.40 -24.24
C GLY A 279 -3.37 22.64 -24.10
#